data_AF-A0A941EAT9-F1
#
_entry.id   AF-A0A941EAT9-F1
#
_cell.length_a   1.000
_cell.length_b   1.000
_cell.length_c   1.000
_cell.angle_alpha   90.00
_cell.angle_beta   90.00
_cell.angle_gamma   90.00
#
_symmetry.space_group_name_H-M   'P 1'
#
loop_
_entity.id
_entity.type
_entity.pdbx_description
1 polymer ?
#
loop_
_entity_poly.entity_id
_entity_poly.type
_entity_poly.pdbx_seq_one_letter_code
_entity_poly.pdbx_strand_id
1 'polypeptide(L)'
;MKVSAFIAASALALSGVALGAAPASAHSMPSHECSGTFASPGLLAGTYWGNVEIDGYCQVNGGAAVVKGNLTLAPGSALNATFALNDVTHHGRSSLTVYGNVKVLEGATLAMGCEAEHSPCSDDPNAGTGGTLTGQNRVYGNLTGSEALAMIVHASKIGGNVGQEGGGGGEAAMTCQVPTSGVFSVIGSPVFSDYEDNWISGNLAVSGLRTCWFGALRDHVGGNVRDSDNKFGDPDANEVDSNVVRGNLNCYGNSPAVQFGDTPGAPNRVSGNATGECGFDVVLPNPAPNGPLTPISVRA
;
A
#
# COMPACT_ATOMS: atom_id res chain seq x y z
N MET A 1 18.84 69.25 -41.37
CA MET A 1 17.95 70.43 -41.45
C MET A 1 16.61 70.01 -40.86
N LYS A 2 16.08 70.80 -39.91
CA LYS A 2 14.80 70.56 -39.21
C LYS A 2 13.62 70.57 -40.19
N VAL A 3 12.51 69.95 -39.77
CA VAL A 3 11.14 70.49 -39.68
C VAL A 3 10.07 69.47 -40.10
N SER A 4 9.35 69.01 -39.07
CA SER A 4 7.91 68.76 -38.90
C SER A 4 6.95 68.86 -40.09
N ALA A 5 5.96 67.95 -40.16
CA ALA A 5 4.56 68.17 -39.76
C ALA A 5 3.52 67.34 -40.56
N PHE A 6 2.63 66.68 -39.81
CA PHE A 6 1.20 66.34 -40.01
C PHE A 6 0.58 66.18 -41.42
N ILE A 7 -0.21 65.10 -41.61
CA ILE A 7 -1.62 65.09 -42.05
C ILE A 7 -2.25 63.70 -41.80
N ALA A 8 -3.57 63.70 -41.59
CA ALA A 8 -4.43 62.73 -40.92
C ALA A 8 -5.10 61.66 -41.82
N ALA A 9 -5.90 60.80 -41.14
CA ALA A 9 -6.94 59.86 -41.60
C ALA A 9 -6.41 58.53 -42.19
N SER A 10 -6.92 57.35 -41.83
CA SER A 10 -8.33 56.98 -41.71
C SER A 10 -8.53 55.78 -40.76
N ALA A 11 -9.62 55.82 -40.00
CA ALA A 11 -10.10 54.70 -39.19
C ALA A 11 -10.69 53.60 -40.07
N LEU A 12 -10.19 52.37 -39.92
CA LEU A 12 -10.89 51.15 -40.33
C LEU A 12 -11.15 50.32 -39.08
N ALA A 13 -12.36 50.42 -38.55
CA ALA A 13 -12.84 49.56 -37.47
C ALA A 13 -13.17 48.18 -38.07
N LEU A 14 -12.26 47.21 -37.94
CA LEU A 14 -12.59 45.81 -38.13
C LEU A 14 -13.23 45.27 -36.85
N SER A 15 -14.55 45.10 -36.90
CA SER A 15 -15.33 44.34 -35.93
C SER A 15 -14.99 42.86 -36.05
N GLY A 16 -13.96 42.41 -35.33
CA GLY A 16 -13.68 40.99 -35.13
C GLY A 16 -14.64 40.41 -34.11
N VAL A 17 -15.56 39.54 -34.55
CA VAL A 17 -16.35 38.69 -33.66
C VAL A 17 -15.41 37.66 -33.06
N ALA A 18 -14.91 37.93 -31.85
CA ALA A 18 -14.24 36.93 -31.05
C ALA A 18 -15.28 35.90 -30.59
N LEU A 19 -15.35 34.76 -31.26
CA LEU A 19 -15.95 33.55 -30.70
C LEU A 19 -15.07 33.12 -29.52
N GLY A 20 -15.42 33.63 -28.34
CA GLY A 20 -14.82 33.19 -27.08
C GLY A 20 -15.14 31.71 -26.88
N ALA A 21 -14.16 30.84 -27.15
CA ALA A 21 -14.15 29.52 -26.57
C ALA A 21 -14.03 29.71 -25.06
N ALA A 22 -15.16 29.59 -24.34
CA ALA A 22 -15.13 29.51 -22.89
C ALA A 22 -14.22 28.33 -22.52
N PRO A 23 -13.24 28.49 -21.61
CA PRO A 23 -12.54 27.35 -21.07
C PRO A 23 -13.61 26.45 -20.45
N ALA A 24 -13.73 25.21 -20.93
CA ALA A 24 -14.50 24.20 -20.25
C ALA A 24 -13.91 24.08 -18.85
N SER A 25 -14.61 24.60 -17.84
CA SER A 25 -14.26 24.37 -16.46
C SER A 25 -14.24 22.85 -16.29
N ALA A 26 -13.05 22.29 -16.08
CA ALA A 26 -12.92 20.92 -15.62
C ALA A 26 -13.78 20.86 -14.35
N HIS A 27 -14.92 20.19 -14.42
CA HIS A 27 -15.71 19.89 -13.24
C HIS A 27 -14.78 19.04 -12.37
N SER A 28 -14.21 19.65 -11.32
CA SER A 28 -13.57 18.90 -10.26
C SER A 28 -14.65 17.93 -9.76
N MET A 29 -14.46 16.64 -10.02
CA MET A 29 -15.34 15.62 -9.46
C MET A 29 -15.39 15.85 -7.93
N PRO A 30 -16.56 15.80 -7.30
CA PRO A 30 -16.67 15.99 -5.85
C PRO A 30 -15.67 15.05 -5.16
N SER A 31 -14.76 15.63 -4.37
CA SER A 31 -13.94 14.84 -3.45
C SER A 31 -14.82 14.53 -2.26
N HIS A 32 -14.97 13.26 -1.93
CA HIS A 32 -15.65 12.83 -0.72
C HIS A 32 -14.64 12.68 0.40
N GLU A 33 -14.93 13.21 1.56
CA GLU A 33 -14.09 13.04 2.74
C GLU A 33 -14.71 11.99 3.66
N CYS A 34 -13.89 11.05 4.12
CA CYS A 34 -14.21 10.20 5.25
C CYS A 34 -13.37 10.65 6.43
N SER A 35 -14.02 11.02 7.52
CA SER A 35 -13.35 11.44 8.74
C SER A 35 -13.94 10.79 9.98
N GLY A 36 -13.11 10.66 11.01
CA GLY A 36 -13.45 10.00 12.26
C GLY A 36 -12.26 9.88 13.21
N THR A 37 -12.50 9.24 14.35
CA THR A 37 -11.48 9.04 15.40
C THR A 37 -11.42 7.57 15.81
N PHE A 38 -10.40 7.14 16.54
CA PHE A 38 -10.36 5.75 17.05
C PHE A 38 -11.56 5.40 17.95
N ALA A 39 -12.13 6.37 18.68
CA ALA A 39 -13.30 6.16 19.53
C ALA A 39 -14.63 6.17 18.75
N SER A 40 -14.66 6.84 17.60
CA SER A 40 -15.82 6.93 16.71
C SER A 40 -15.33 6.98 15.27
N PRO A 41 -15.01 5.82 14.66
CA PRO A 41 -14.45 5.76 13.32
C PRO A 41 -15.43 6.30 12.28
N GLY A 42 -14.90 6.92 11.24
CA GLY A 42 -15.66 7.25 10.04
C GLY A 42 -16.02 5.98 9.27
N LEU A 43 -17.18 5.97 8.62
CA LEU A 43 -17.62 4.82 7.83
C LEU A 43 -17.51 5.11 6.33
N LEU A 44 -16.73 4.29 5.63
CA LEU A 44 -16.67 4.28 4.17
C LEU A 44 -17.50 3.10 3.65
N ALA A 45 -18.65 3.39 3.04
CA ALA A 45 -19.55 2.39 2.47
C ALA A 45 -20.40 2.99 1.33
N GLY A 46 -20.79 2.15 0.37
CA GLY A 46 -21.52 2.58 -0.82
C GLY A 46 -20.61 2.99 -1.98
N THR A 47 -21.18 3.65 -2.99
CA THR A 47 -20.44 4.06 -4.20
C THR A 47 -20.14 5.55 -4.19
N TYR A 48 -18.86 5.88 -4.35
CA TYR A 48 -18.34 7.24 -4.49
C TYR A 48 -17.91 7.43 -5.94
N TRP A 49 -18.57 8.36 -6.66
CA TRP A 49 -18.32 8.58 -8.09
C TRP A 49 -17.06 9.41 -8.37
N GLY A 50 -16.50 10.06 -7.35
CA GLY A 50 -15.29 10.88 -7.42
C GLY A 50 -14.09 10.28 -6.70
N ASN A 51 -13.17 11.16 -6.33
CA ASN A 51 -12.08 10.81 -5.43
C ASN A 51 -12.61 10.74 -3.98
N VAL A 52 -11.91 9.97 -3.15
CA VAL A 52 -12.13 9.92 -1.71
C VAL A 52 -10.83 10.33 -1.00
N GLU A 53 -10.96 11.15 0.02
CA GLU A 53 -9.89 11.50 0.95
C GLU A 53 -10.24 10.96 2.35
N ILE A 54 -9.27 10.34 3.02
CA ILE A 54 -9.39 9.91 4.41
C ILE A 54 -8.66 10.93 5.27
N ASP A 55 -9.38 11.57 6.19
CA ASP A 55 -8.84 12.53 7.16
C ASP A 55 -9.23 12.11 8.58
N GLY A 56 -8.28 11.55 9.32
CA GLY A 56 -8.54 10.86 10.60
C GLY A 56 -8.62 9.34 10.47
N TYR A 57 -9.49 8.68 11.24
CA TYR A 57 -9.62 7.21 11.24
C TYR A 57 -10.95 6.76 10.64
N CYS A 58 -10.88 5.95 9.58
CA CYS A 58 -12.04 5.40 8.88
C CYS A 58 -11.98 3.87 8.77
N GLN A 59 -13.15 3.26 8.63
CA GLN A 59 -13.34 1.82 8.50
C GLN A 59 -14.22 1.48 7.29
N VAL A 60 -13.97 0.31 6.70
CA VAL A 60 -14.81 -0.30 5.66
C VAL A 60 -15.50 -1.53 6.24
N ASN A 61 -16.40 -1.33 7.20
CA ASN A 61 -17.13 -2.43 7.86
C ASN A 61 -18.66 -2.37 7.67
N GLY A 62 -19.18 -1.36 6.98
CA GLY A 62 -20.62 -1.18 6.72
C GLY A 62 -21.09 -1.75 5.37
N GLY A 63 -20.32 -2.66 4.77
CA GLY A 63 -20.55 -3.20 3.43
C GLY A 63 -19.54 -2.72 2.40
N ALA A 64 -19.83 -2.94 1.12
CA ALA A 64 -18.89 -2.60 0.05
C ALA A 64 -18.71 -1.07 -0.11
N ALA A 65 -17.47 -0.61 -0.08
CA ALA A 65 -17.04 0.72 -0.50
C ALA A 65 -16.46 0.67 -1.91
N VAL A 66 -17.06 1.39 -2.85
CA VAL A 66 -16.62 1.46 -4.25
C VAL A 66 -16.26 2.90 -4.60
N VAL A 67 -14.97 3.18 -4.73
CA VAL A 67 -14.43 4.47 -5.15
C VAL A 67 -14.12 4.42 -6.65
N LYS A 68 -14.81 5.26 -7.44
CA LYS A 68 -14.61 5.33 -8.89
C LYS A 68 -13.38 6.14 -9.29
N GLY A 69 -12.96 7.08 -8.44
CA GLY A 69 -11.72 7.85 -8.59
C GLY A 69 -10.55 7.25 -7.81
N ASN A 70 -9.66 8.15 -7.38
CA ASN A 70 -8.54 7.82 -6.50
C ASN A 70 -8.98 7.85 -5.02
N LEU A 71 -8.24 7.13 -4.20
CA LEU A 71 -8.33 7.19 -2.74
C LEU A 71 -7.01 7.76 -2.19
N THR A 72 -7.08 8.80 -1.39
CA THR A 72 -5.91 9.39 -0.72
C THR A 72 -6.11 9.31 0.78
N LEU A 73 -5.13 8.78 1.50
CA LEU A 73 -5.05 8.90 2.94
C LEU A 73 -4.20 10.14 3.25
N ALA A 74 -4.82 11.15 3.87
CA ALA A 74 -4.14 12.37 4.29
C ALA A 74 -3.05 12.07 5.35
N PRO A 75 -2.08 12.97 5.56
CA PRO A 75 -1.01 12.71 6.52
C PRO A 75 -1.53 12.34 7.92
N GLY A 76 -0.96 11.29 8.52
CA GLY A 76 -1.36 10.79 9.83
C GLY A 76 -2.74 10.11 9.92
N SER A 77 -3.50 10.05 8.81
CA SER A 77 -4.78 9.36 8.77
C SER A 77 -4.64 7.84 8.77
N ALA A 78 -5.71 7.11 9.03
CA ALA A 78 -5.71 5.66 8.96
C ALA A 78 -7.01 5.11 8.36
N LEU A 79 -6.88 4.15 7.46
CA LEU A 79 -8.01 3.40 6.90
C LEU A 79 -7.85 1.92 7.26
N ASN A 80 -8.86 1.37 7.95
CA ASN A 80 -8.97 -0.06 8.19
C ASN A 80 -10.05 -0.68 7.28
N ALA A 81 -9.62 -1.46 6.31
CA ALA A 81 -10.44 -2.25 5.40
C ALA A 81 -10.16 -3.76 5.55
N THR A 82 -9.84 -4.22 6.76
CA THR A 82 -9.57 -5.64 7.10
C THR A 82 -10.82 -6.36 7.61
N PHE A 83 -11.99 -6.03 7.06
CA PHE A 83 -13.28 -6.60 7.46
C PHE A 83 -13.82 -7.52 6.37
N ALA A 84 -14.47 -8.62 6.75
CA ALA A 84 -15.10 -9.55 5.81
C ALA A 84 -16.63 -9.39 5.73
N LEU A 85 -17.28 -9.01 6.83
CA LEU A 85 -18.73 -8.93 7.00
C LEU A 85 -19.19 -7.48 7.06
N ASN A 86 -20.49 -7.29 6.82
CA ASN A 86 -21.14 -6.01 7.06
C ASN A 86 -21.61 -5.94 8.52
N ASP A 87 -20.86 -5.26 9.36
CA ASP A 87 -21.13 -5.10 10.80
C ASP A 87 -22.34 -4.23 11.09
N VAL A 88 -22.73 -3.36 10.15
CA VAL A 88 -23.85 -2.43 10.32
C VAL A 88 -25.18 -3.14 10.10
N THR A 89 -25.27 -4.01 9.10
CA THR A 89 -26.52 -4.71 8.75
C THR A 89 -26.54 -6.17 9.16
N HIS A 90 -25.38 -6.73 9.55
CA HIS A 90 -25.15 -8.15 9.80
C HIS A 90 -25.48 -9.06 8.60
N HIS A 91 -25.52 -8.48 7.39
CA HIS A 91 -25.85 -9.16 6.16
C HIS A 91 -24.92 -8.75 5.01
N GLY A 92 -24.38 -9.74 4.30
CA GLY A 92 -23.46 -9.51 3.20
C GLY A 92 -22.01 -9.35 3.64
N ARG A 93 -21.19 -8.75 2.77
CA ARG A 93 -19.74 -8.62 2.95
C ARG A 93 -19.30 -7.16 2.91
N SER A 94 -18.19 -6.88 3.60
CA SER A 94 -17.44 -5.64 3.42
C SER A 94 -16.29 -5.84 2.45
N SER A 95 -15.98 -4.80 1.68
CA SER A 95 -14.88 -4.80 0.72
C SER A 95 -14.60 -3.38 0.25
N LEU A 96 -13.34 -3.05 0.03
CA LEU A 96 -12.87 -1.83 -0.61
C LEU A 96 -12.51 -2.12 -2.08
N THR A 97 -13.14 -1.38 -2.99
CA THR A 97 -12.75 -1.35 -4.42
C THR A 97 -12.44 0.08 -4.83
N VAL A 98 -11.21 0.32 -5.28
CA VAL A 98 -10.76 1.61 -5.84
C VAL A 98 -10.43 1.42 -7.32
N TYR A 99 -11.11 2.15 -8.19
CA TYR A 99 -10.87 2.10 -9.64
C TYR A 99 -9.65 2.91 -10.08
N GLY A 100 -9.33 3.97 -9.34
CA GLY A 100 -8.10 4.74 -9.53
C GLY A 100 -6.93 4.18 -8.71
N ASN A 101 -6.05 5.10 -8.32
CA ASN A 101 -4.90 4.83 -7.47
C ASN A 101 -5.24 5.02 -5.99
N VAL A 102 -4.49 4.34 -5.14
CA VAL A 102 -4.46 4.59 -3.69
C VAL A 102 -3.14 5.27 -3.34
N LYS A 103 -3.22 6.38 -2.62
CA LYS A 103 -2.05 7.10 -2.09
C LYS A 103 -2.10 7.12 -0.56
N VAL A 104 -1.03 6.69 0.08
CA VAL A 104 -0.85 6.74 1.53
C VAL A 104 0.24 7.77 1.82
N LEU A 105 -0.15 8.89 2.38
CA LEU A 105 0.79 10.01 2.63
C LEU A 105 1.52 9.84 3.96
N GLU A 106 2.38 10.81 4.26
CA GLU A 106 3.28 10.80 5.41
C GLU A 106 2.55 10.45 6.72
N GLY A 107 3.08 9.47 7.45
CA GLY A 107 2.55 9.03 8.74
C GLY A 107 1.17 8.35 8.65
N ALA A 108 0.57 8.21 7.47
CA ALA A 108 -0.71 7.56 7.31
C ALA A 108 -0.58 6.03 7.33
N THR A 109 -1.66 5.34 7.69
CA THR A 109 -1.72 3.87 7.73
C THR A 109 -2.84 3.32 6.86
N LEU A 110 -2.50 2.45 5.93
CA LEU A 110 -3.48 1.63 5.22
C LEU A 110 -3.39 0.20 5.74
N ALA A 111 -4.50 -0.32 6.24
CA ALA A 111 -4.68 -1.75 6.47
C ALA A 111 -5.82 -2.24 5.57
N MET A 112 -5.55 -3.16 4.65
CA MET A 112 -6.57 -3.66 3.74
C MET A 112 -6.43 -5.16 3.49
N GLY A 113 -7.57 -5.83 3.58
CA GLY A 113 -7.70 -7.24 3.32
C GLY A 113 -7.25 -8.07 4.51
N CYS A 114 -7.64 -9.33 4.51
CA CYS A 114 -7.42 -10.24 5.62
C CYS A 114 -7.71 -11.67 5.15
N GLU A 115 -7.07 -12.64 5.78
CA GLU A 115 -7.33 -14.07 5.57
C GLU A 115 -7.24 -14.82 6.91
N ALA A 116 -7.62 -16.10 6.92
CA ALA A 116 -7.88 -16.79 8.19
C ALA A 116 -6.60 -17.11 8.98
N GLU A 117 -5.53 -17.50 8.31
CA GLU A 117 -4.41 -18.24 8.91
C GLU A 117 -3.32 -17.34 9.51
N HIS A 118 -3.00 -16.24 8.84
CA HIS A 118 -1.88 -15.35 9.13
C HIS A 118 -2.33 -13.92 9.49
N SER A 119 -3.44 -13.44 8.93
CA SER A 119 -3.98 -12.09 9.18
C SER A 119 -5.51 -12.08 9.29
N PRO A 120 -6.08 -12.63 10.39
CA PRO A 120 -7.51 -12.73 10.59
C PRO A 120 -8.23 -11.39 10.44
N CYS A 121 -9.42 -11.42 9.84
CA CYS A 121 -10.24 -10.22 9.70
C CYS A 121 -10.60 -9.61 11.06
N SER A 122 -10.69 -8.27 11.10
CA SER A 122 -11.03 -7.51 12.32
C SER A 122 -12.35 -7.95 12.96
N ASP A 123 -13.27 -8.49 12.15
CA ASP A 123 -14.60 -8.98 12.53
C ASP A 123 -14.69 -10.52 12.57
N ASP A 124 -13.56 -11.23 12.55
CA ASP A 124 -13.54 -12.69 12.63
C ASP A 124 -13.77 -13.18 14.07
N PRO A 125 -14.90 -13.86 14.36
CA PRO A 125 -15.17 -14.37 15.70
C PRO A 125 -14.19 -15.47 16.14
N ASN A 126 -13.46 -16.07 15.19
CA ASN A 126 -12.50 -17.15 15.42
C ASN A 126 -11.04 -16.72 15.24
N ALA A 127 -10.76 -15.40 15.20
CA ALA A 127 -9.40 -14.87 15.02
C ALA A 127 -8.38 -15.51 15.99
N GLY A 128 -8.75 -15.71 17.26
CA GLY A 128 -7.88 -16.30 18.27
C GLY A 128 -7.64 -17.82 18.14
N THR A 129 -8.30 -18.49 17.20
CA THR A 129 -8.21 -19.94 16.98
C THR A 129 -7.87 -20.30 15.53
N GLY A 130 -7.25 -19.38 14.79
CA GLY A 130 -6.80 -19.59 13.41
C GLY A 130 -7.74 -19.08 12.32
N GLY A 131 -8.69 -18.21 12.68
CA GLY A 131 -9.57 -17.50 11.75
C GLY A 131 -10.50 -18.40 10.93
N THR A 132 -11.48 -17.78 10.28
CA THR A 132 -12.45 -18.42 9.39
C THR A 132 -12.89 -17.52 8.23
N LEU A 133 -12.61 -16.22 8.30
CA LEU A 133 -13.06 -15.22 7.35
C LEU A 133 -11.93 -14.79 6.43
N THR A 134 -12.32 -14.27 5.26
CA THR A 134 -11.41 -13.67 4.29
C THR A 134 -12.08 -12.44 3.69
N GLY A 135 -11.42 -11.29 3.85
CA GLY A 135 -11.81 -10.01 3.28
C GLY A 135 -10.90 -9.69 2.10
N GLN A 136 -11.48 -9.58 0.92
CA GLN A 136 -10.71 -9.30 -0.30
C GLN A 136 -10.98 -7.89 -0.80
N ASN A 137 -9.90 -7.17 -1.07
CA ASN A 137 -9.99 -5.81 -1.57
C ASN A 137 -9.32 -5.68 -2.94
N ARG A 138 -9.61 -4.56 -3.61
CA ARG A 138 -9.13 -4.33 -4.97
C ARG A 138 -8.76 -2.88 -5.24
N VAL A 139 -7.58 -2.70 -5.81
CA VAL A 139 -7.12 -1.45 -6.42
C VAL A 139 -6.85 -1.73 -7.89
N TYR A 140 -7.50 -1.01 -8.81
CA TYR A 140 -7.25 -1.18 -10.25
C TYR A 140 -6.01 -0.43 -10.72
N GLY A 141 -5.69 0.71 -10.09
CA GLY A 141 -4.47 1.48 -10.36
C GLY A 141 -3.29 1.06 -9.49
N ASN A 142 -2.41 2.03 -9.22
CA ASN A 142 -1.26 1.87 -8.34
C ASN A 142 -1.65 2.03 -6.88
N LEU A 143 -0.87 1.40 -6.01
CA LEU A 143 -0.90 1.59 -4.56
C LEU A 143 0.46 2.16 -4.14
N THR A 144 0.49 3.39 -3.63
CA THR A 144 1.75 4.09 -3.32
C THR A 144 1.74 4.68 -1.92
N GLY A 145 2.73 4.34 -1.10
CA GLY A 145 3.06 5.00 0.15
C GLY A 145 4.28 5.91 0.02
N SER A 146 4.16 7.14 0.51
CA SER A 146 5.27 8.09 0.60
C SER A 146 5.37 8.54 2.04
N GLU A 147 6.45 8.14 2.71
CA GLU A 147 6.66 8.31 4.15
C GLU A 147 5.50 7.76 5.01
N ALA A 148 4.77 6.76 4.49
CA ALA A 148 3.64 6.15 5.17
C ALA A 148 4.09 5.53 6.51
N LEU A 149 3.27 5.62 7.55
CA LEU A 149 3.57 4.93 8.81
C LEU A 149 3.55 3.42 8.60
N ALA A 150 2.54 2.93 7.88
CA ALA A 150 2.44 1.53 7.51
C ALA A 150 1.54 1.29 6.29
N MET A 151 1.87 0.24 5.56
CA MET A 151 1.00 -0.36 4.56
C MET A 151 0.90 -1.85 4.87
N ILE A 152 -0.30 -2.30 5.23
CA ILE A 152 -0.61 -3.69 5.61
C ILE A 152 -1.65 -4.17 4.60
N VAL A 153 -1.24 -5.04 3.69
CA VAL A 153 -2.03 -5.42 2.52
C VAL A 153 -2.07 -6.93 2.42
N HIS A 154 -3.21 -7.53 2.75
CA HIS A 154 -3.41 -8.97 2.67
C HIS A 154 -4.45 -9.33 1.62
N ALA A 155 -4.34 -10.52 1.03
CA ALA A 155 -5.39 -11.17 0.23
C ALA A 155 -6.04 -10.25 -0.83
N SER A 156 -5.28 -9.31 -1.39
CA SER A 156 -5.79 -8.21 -2.20
C SER A 156 -5.31 -8.28 -3.65
N LYS A 157 -6.05 -7.59 -4.54
CA LYS A 157 -5.67 -7.50 -5.96
C LYS A 157 -5.33 -6.08 -6.35
N ILE A 158 -4.11 -5.88 -6.84
CA ILE A 158 -3.58 -4.60 -7.31
C ILE A 158 -3.30 -4.69 -8.81
N GLY A 159 -3.96 -3.84 -9.59
CA GLY A 159 -3.86 -3.81 -11.05
C GLY A 159 -2.61 -3.07 -11.58
N GLY A 160 -2.04 -2.19 -10.77
CA GLY A 160 -0.83 -1.43 -11.09
C GLY A 160 0.40 -1.89 -10.29
N ASN A 161 1.28 -0.93 -10.03
CA ASN A 161 2.45 -1.10 -9.17
C ASN A 161 2.09 -0.86 -7.71
N VAL A 162 2.82 -1.52 -6.83
CA VAL A 162 2.89 -1.24 -5.40
C VAL A 162 4.25 -0.59 -5.12
N GLY A 163 4.25 0.53 -4.40
CA GLY A 163 5.46 1.25 -4.03
C GLY A 163 5.35 1.81 -2.62
N GLN A 164 6.37 1.62 -1.79
CA GLN A 164 6.47 2.25 -0.47
C GLN A 164 7.87 2.84 -0.30
N GLU A 165 7.94 4.16 -0.17
CA GLU A 165 9.18 4.90 -0.01
C GLU A 165 9.21 5.57 1.37
N GLY A 166 10.24 5.29 2.16
CA GLY A 166 10.45 5.89 3.47
C GLY A 166 9.45 5.44 4.54
N GLY A 167 9.29 6.27 5.58
CA GLY A 167 8.28 6.08 6.62
C GLY A 167 8.60 4.98 7.63
N GLY A 168 7.56 4.27 8.09
CA GLY A 168 7.70 3.16 9.04
C GLY A 168 7.75 3.56 10.52
N GLY A 169 7.71 4.86 10.83
CA GLY A 169 7.80 5.39 12.20
C GLY A 169 9.22 5.68 12.68
N GLY A 170 10.24 5.40 11.87
CA GLY A 170 11.63 5.79 12.12
C GLY A 170 12.28 5.05 13.30
N GLU A 171 13.24 5.71 13.93
CA GLU A 171 14.03 5.14 15.05
C GLU A 171 13.16 4.64 16.21
N ALA A 172 12.03 5.31 16.47
CA ALA A 172 11.10 4.89 17.53
C ALA A 172 10.46 3.54 17.21
N ALA A 173 10.04 3.31 15.96
CA ALA A 173 9.46 2.05 15.53
C ALA A 173 10.48 0.90 15.53
N MET A 174 11.75 1.20 15.23
CA MET A 174 12.84 0.21 15.29
C MET A 174 13.19 -0.25 16.72
N THR A 175 12.51 0.24 17.77
CA THR A 175 12.61 -0.35 19.11
C THR A 175 11.73 -1.58 19.29
N CYS A 176 10.86 -1.86 18.31
CA CYS A 176 9.85 -2.92 18.37
C CYS A 176 8.95 -2.85 19.62
N GLN A 177 8.81 -1.66 20.18
CA GLN A 177 7.85 -1.40 21.24
C GLN A 177 6.53 -0.96 20.62
N VAL A 178 5.43 -1.39 21.25
CA VAL A 178 4.10 -0.88 20.92
C VAL A 178 4.08 0.63 21.19
N PRO A 179 3.75 1.47 20.19
CA PRO A 179 3.64 2.91 20.40
C PRO A 179 2.58 3.25 21.45
N THR A 180 2.76 4.39 22.14
CA THR A 180 1.80 4.86 23.15
C THR A 180 0.60 5.61 22.58
N SER A 181 0.59 5.87 21.27
CA SER A 181 -0.50 6.54 20.56
C SER A 181 -0.61 6.05 19.11
N GLY A 182 -1.69 6.44 18.44
CA GLY A 182 -1.95 6.08 17.03
C GLY A 182 -2.50 4.68 16.85
N VAL A 183 -2.68 4.27 15.58
CA VAL A 183 -3.34 3.01 15.23
C VAL A 183 -2.64 1.78 15.83
N PHE A 184 -1.31 1.80 15.85
CA PHE A 184 -0.49 0.72 16.41
C PHE A 184 -0.63 0.57 17.93
N SER A 185 -0.90 1.66 18.66
CA SER A 185 -1.25 1.58 20.09
C SER A 185 -2.59 0.90 20.33
N VAL A 186 -3.54 1.05 19.40
CA VAL A 186 -4.90 0.49 19.52
C VAL A 186 -4.89 -1.00 19.21
N ILE A 187 -4.15 -1.42 18.18
CA ILE A 187 -4.01 -2.85 17.83
C ILE A 187 -2.99 -3.59 18.71
N GLY A 188 -2.27 -2.88 19.58
CA GLY A 188 -1.32 -3.49 20.52
C GLY A 188 -0.10 -4.11 19.85
N SER A 189 0.34 -3.55 18.72
CA SER A 189 1.45 -4.07 17.92
C SER A 189 2.53 -3.01 17.70
N PRO A 190 3.82 -3.38 17.59
CA PRO A 190 4.84 -2.51 17.02
C PRO A 190 4.46 -2.05 15.60
N VAL A 191 5.07 -0.98 15.11
CA VAL A 191 4.82 -0.55 13.72
C VAL A 191 5.47 -1.55 12.76
N PHE A 192 4.72 -2.01 11.77
CA PHE A 192 5.22 -2.88 10.70
C PHE A 192 4.53 -2.53 9.37
N SER A 193 5.09 -2.99 8.26
CA SER A 193 4.41 -3.02 6.96
C SER A 193 4.46 -4.43 6.41
N ASP A 194 3.44 -4.79 5.65
CA ASP A 194 3.33 -6.15 5.13
C ASP A 194 2.55 -6.17 3.80
N TYR A 195 3.02 -7.03 2.91
CA TYR A 195 2.33 -7.40 1.69
C TYR A 195 2.27 -8.92 1.65
N GLU A 196 1.08 -9.47 1.87
CA GLU A 196 0.92 -10.91 1.96
C GLU A 196 -0.28 -11.45 1.15
N ASP A 197 -0.08 -12.57 0.47
CA ASP A 197 -1.11 -13.24 -0.35
C ASP A 197 -1.76 -12.35 -1.43
N ASN A 198 -1.01 -11.37 -1.96
CA ASN A 198 -1.55 -10.44 -2.94
C ASN A 198 -1.37 -10.90 -4.38
N TRP A 199 -2.20 -10.35 -5.27
CA TRP A 199 -1.99 -10.38 -6.71
C TRP A 199 -1.68 -8.99 -7.22
N ILE A 200 -0.41 -8.74 -7.52
CA ILE A 200 0.12 -7.46 -8.01
C ILE A 200 0.45 -7.62 -9.49
N SER A 201 -0.26 -6.91 -10.37
CA SER A 201 -0.04 -7.05 -11.82
C SER A 201 1.23 -6.34 -12.29
N GLY A 202 1.66 -5.28 -11.58
CA GLY A 202 2.88 -4.53 -11.84
C GLY A 202 4.06 -4.97 -10.98
N ASN A 203 4.90 -4.00 -10.60
CA ASN A 203 6.04 -4.20 -9.70
C ASN A 203 5.63 -4.02 -8.23
N LEU A 204 6.40 -4.62 -7.32
CA LEU A 204 6.42 -4.30 -5.89
C LEU A 204 7.78 -3.68 -5.56
N ALA A 205 7.78 -2.50 -4.96
CA ALA A 205 9.01 -1.83 -4.53
C ALA A 205 8.85 -1.26 -3.12
N VAL A 206 9.77 -1.62 -2.22
CA VAL A 206 9.84 -1.07 -0.86
C VAL A 206 11.26 -0.56 -0.62
N SER A 207 11.39 0.72 -0.26
CA SER A 207 12.70 1.31 -0.06
C SER A 207 12.75 2.39 1.00
N GLY A 208 13.86 2.45 1.75
CA GLY A 208 14.08 3.45 2.80
C GLY A 208 13.16 3.33 4.03
N LEU A 209 12.40 2.24 4.14
CA LEU A 209 11.48 1.96 5.23
C LEU A 209 12.25 1.79 6.55
N ARG A 210 11.77 2.42 7.63
CA ARG A 210 12.34 2.27 8.98
C ARG A 210 11.27 1.91 9.99
N THR A 211 11.14 0.63 10.31
CA THR A 211 10.02 0.12 11.13
C THR A 211 10.44 -1.06 12.02
N CYS A 212 9.53 -1.70 12.76
CA CYS A 212 9.92 -2.88 13.56
C CYS A 212 10.18 -4.10 12.67
N TRP A 213 9.24 -4.40 11.77
CA TRP A 213 9.26 -5.60 10.93
C TRP A 213 8.66 -5.32 9.54
N PHE A 214 9.08 -6.10 8.55
CA PHE A 214 8.55 -6.03 7.19
C PHE A 214 8.45 -7.42 6.55
N GLY A 215 7.35 -7.63 5.83
CA GLY A 215 7.07 -8.83 5.05
C GLY A 215 6.62 -8.54 3.63
N ALA A 216 7.09 -9.36 2.71
CA ALA A 216 6.54 -9.55 1.37
C ALA A 216 6.43 -11.06 1.12
N LEU A 217 5.26 -11.62 1.42
CA LEU A 217 5.07 -13.05 1.65
C LEU A 217 3.99 -13.62 0.72
N ARG A 218 4.33 -14.67 -0.04
CA ARG A 218 3.37 -15.42 -0.88
C ARG A 218 2.64 -14.55 -1.93
N ASP A 219 3.20 -13.41 -2.29
CA ASP A 219 2.64 -12.54 -3.32
C ASP A 219 2.84 -13.13 -4.72
N HIS A 220 1.87 -12.86 -5.60
CA HIS A 220 1.98 -13.04 -7.04
C HIS A 220 2.26 -11.70 -7.71
N VAL A 221 3.52 -11.49 -8.13
CA VAL A 221 3.99 -10.23 -8.73
C VAL A 221 4.25 -10.42 -10.23
N GLY A 222 3.51 -9.66 -11.05
CA GLY A 222 3.58 -9.71 -12.50
C GLY A 222 4.81 -9.02 -13.09
N GLY A 223 5.41 -8.09 -12.34
CA GLY A 223 6.65 -7.39 -12.68
C GLY A 223 7.82 -7.81 -11.80
N ASN A 224 8.64 -6.84 -11.43
CA ASN A 224 9.80 -7.02 -10.55
C ASN A 224 9.43 -6.80 -9.08
N VAL A 225 10.22 -7.40 -8.20
CA VAL A 225 10.26 -7.07 -6.78
C VAL A 225 11.59 -6.38 -6.47
N ARG A 226 11.53 -5.28 -5.72
CA ARG A 226 12.70 -4.57 -5.20
C ARG A 226 12.48 -4.25 -3.72
N ASP A 227 13.38 -4.72 -2.88
CA ASP A 227 13.42 -4.42 -1.45
C ASP A 227 14.79 -3.84 -1.13
N SER A 228 14.88 -2.58 -0.69
CA SER A 228 16.20 -1.96 -0.60
C SER A 228 16.35 -0.81 0.38
N ASP A 229 17.55 -0.70 0.95
CA ASP A 229 17.94 0.40 1.84
C ASP A 229 17.00 0.55 3.06
N ASN A 230 16.34 -0.55 3.47
CA ASN A 230 15.42 -0.59 4.59
C ASN A 230 16.15 -0.90 5.90
N LYS A 231 15.60 -0.46 7.03
CA LYS A 231 16.13 -0.74 8.37
C LYS A 231 15.03 -1.17 9.30
N PHE A 232 15.28 -2.22 10.06
CA PHE A 232 14.29 -2.79 10.95
C PHE A 232 14.82 -2.98 12.37
N GLY A 233 13.89 -2.92 13.32
CA GLY A 233 14.19 -3.08 14.73
C GLY A 233 14.36 -4.53 15.16
N ASP A 234 13.57 -5.42 14.56
CA ASP A 234 13.65 -6.84 14.84
C ASP A 234 14.89 -7.45 14.13
N PRO A 235 15.79 -8.14 14.84
CA PRO A 235 16.91 -8.84 14.22
C PRO A 235 16.48 -9.90 13.20
N ASP A 236 15.27 -10.43 13.35
CA ASP A 236 14.65 -11.40 12.48
C ASP A 236 13.60 -10.73 11.55
N ALA A 237 13.71 -9.41 11.34
CA ALA A 237 12.90 -8.71 10.34
C ALA A 237 13.32 -9.02 8.89
N ASN A 238 12.52 -8.47 7.97
CA ASN A 238 12.72 -8.45 6.53
C ASN A 238 12.59 -9.83 5.88
N GLU A 239 11.35 -10.26 5.76
CA GLU A 239 11.02 -11.54 5.16
C GLU A 239 10.46 -11.31 3.75
N VAL A 240 11.23 -11.72 2.73
CA VAL A 240 10.79 -11.67 1.33
C VAL A 240 10.86 -13.09 0.80
N ASP A 241 9.78 -13.84 0.99
CA ASP A 241 9.76 -15.27 0.67
C ASP A 241 8.43 -15.76 0.10
N SER A 242 8.47 -17.00 -0.41
CA SER A 242 7.31 -17.72 -0.95
C SER A 242 6.59 -17.04 -2.12
N ASN A 243 7.15 -15.95 -2.66
CA ASN A 243 6.53 -15.18 -3.73
C ASN A 243 6.66 -15.88 -5.08
N VAL A 244 5.79 -15.49 -6.01
CA VAL A 244 5.90 -15.79 -7.44
C VAL A 244 6.16 -14.50 -8.19
N VAL A 245 7.38 -14.32 -8.67
CA VAL A 245 7.84 -13.11 -9.35
C VAL A 245 8.12 -13.41 -10.82
N ARG A 246 7.39 -12.77 -11.73
CA ARG A 246 7.61 -12.92 -13.18
C ARG A 246 8.81 -12.14 -13.70
N GLY A 247 9.17 -11.04 -13.05
CA GLY A 247 10.36 -10.26 -13.37
C GLY A 247 11.58 -10.69 -12.57
N ASN A 248 12.41 -9.71 -12.22
CA ASN A 248 13.56 -9.87 -11.34
C ASN A 248 13.16 -9.64 -9.88
N LEU A 249 13.93 -10.23 -8.97
CA LEU A 249 13.85 -10.01 -7.53
C LEU A 249 15.21 -9.46 -7.07
N ASN A 250 15.26 -8.24 -6.56
CA ASN A 250 16.53 -7.60 -6.20
C ASN A 250 16.45 -7.02 -4.80
N CYS A 251 17.35 -7.45 -3.92
CA CYS A 251 17.38 -6.95 -2.55
C CYS A 251 18.77 -6.55 -2.11
N TYR A 252 18.92 -5.36 -1.54
CA TYR A 252 20.24 -4.82 -1.21
C TYR A 252 20.16 -3.67 -0.21
N GLY A 253 21.18 -3.58 0.64
CA GLY A 253 21.35 -2.46 1.56
C GLY A 253 20.37 -2.48 2.73
N ASN A 254 19.70 -3.61 2.97
CA ASN A 254 18.78 -3.74 4.09
C ASN A 254 19.53 -4.12 5.38
N SER A 255 18.95 -3.77 6.51
CA SER A 255 19.47 -4.14 7.84
C SER A 255 18.31 -4.49 8.79
N PRO A 256 18.13 -5.76 9.18
CA PRO A 256 18.84 -6.94 8.70
C PRO A 256 18.65 -7.18 7.19
N ALA A 257 19.55 -7.98 6.63
CA ALA A 257 19.41 -8.47 5.26
C ALA A 257 18.17 -9.37 5.16
N VAL A 258 17.59 -9.47 3.97
CA VAL A 258 16.43 -10.33 3.71
C VAL A 258 16.69 -11.77 4.18
N GLN A 259 15.69 -12.36 4.83
CA GLN A 259 15.76 -13.70 5.41
C GLN A 259 14.42 -14.46 5.26
N PHE A 260 14.38 -15.74 5.70
CA PHE A 260 13.20 -16.62 5.57
C PHE A 260 12.25 -16.57 6.79
N GLY A 261 12.64 -15.89 7.86
CA GLY A 261 11.87 -15.87 9.09
C GLY A 261 11.94 -17.17 9.88
N ASP A 262 11.17 -17.20 10.97
CA ASP A 262 10.96 -18.37 11.83
C ASP A 262 9.76 -19.24 11.38
N THR A 263 9.00 -18.76 10.40
CA THR A 263 7.83 -19.47 9.88
C THR A 263 8.24 -20.42 8.74
N PRO A 264 7.45 -21.46 8.41
CA PRO A 264 7.76 -22.37 7.30
C PRO A 264 7.57 -21.68 5.94
N GLY A 265 8.44 -20.71 5.62
CA GLY A 265 8.55 -20.08 4.32
C GLY A 265 9.20 -21.01 3.28
N ALA A 266 8.89 -20.79 2.01
CA ALA A 266 9.52 -21.44 0.87
C ALA A 266 10.34 -20.44 0.05
N PRO A 267 11.36 -20.87 -0.72
CA PRO A 267 12.06 -19.99 -1.64
C PRO A 267 11.12 -19.31 -2.65
N ASN A 268 11.42 -18.07 -2.99
CA ASN A 268 10.74 -17.34 -4.06
C ASN A 268 10.90 -18.08 -5.40
N ARG A 269 9.82 -18.11 -6.19
CA ARG A 269 9.84 -18.56 -7.59
C ARG A 269 9.99 -17.35 -8.50
N VAL A 270 11.20 -17.13 -9.02
CA VAL A 270 11.55 -15.98 -9.86
C VAL A 270 11.79 -16.43 -11.30
N SER A 271 11.16 -15.78 -12.29
CA SER A 271 11.38 -16.11 -13.71
C SER A 271 12.57 -15.36 -14.32
N GLY A 272 12.91 -14.19 -13.77
CA GLY A 272 14.13 -13.45 -14.05
C GLY A 272 15.27 -13.82 -13.10
N ASN A 273 16.09 -12.84 -12.74
CA ASN A 273 17.18 -13.03 -11.79
C ASN A 273 16.74 -12.66 -10.37
N ALA A 274 17.14 -13.49 -9.41
CA ALA A 274 17.18 -13.13 -8.00
C ALA A 274 18.61 -12.64 -7.67
N THR A 275 18.77 -11.45 -7.09
CA THR A 275 20.08 -10.86 -6.82
C THR A 275 20.19 -10.23 -5.43
N GLY A 276 21.43 -10.11 -4.95
CA GLY A 276 21.74 -9.57 -3.63
C GLY A 276 21.21 -10.47 -2.52
N GLU A 277 20.59 -9.86 -1.53
CA GLU A 277 20.10 -10.52 -0.31
C GLU A 277 18.96 -11.51 -0.62
N CYS A 278 18.17 -11.27 -1.67
CA CYS A 278 17.10 -12.14 -2.12
C CYS A 278 17.53 -13.24 -3.10
N GLY A 279 18.82 -13.28 -3.45
CA GLY A 279 19.36 -14.28 -4.37
C GLY A 279 19.33 -15.70 -3.81
N PHE A 280 19.01 -15.86 -2.51
CA PHE A 280 19.15 -17.06 -1.69
C PHE A 280 19.62 -18.30 -2.46
N ASP A 281 20.84 -18.75 -2.16
CA ASP A 281 21.42 -19.99 -2.72
C ASP A 281 20.74 -21.25 -2.15
N VAL A 282 19.40 -21.28 -2.09
CA VAL A 282 18.63 -22.46 -1.71
C VAL A 282 18.36 -23.29 -2.95
N VAL A 283 19.29 -24.18 -3.25
CA VAL A 283 18.89 -25.46 -3.84
C VAL A 283 18.15 -26.19 -2.73
N LEU A 284 16.82 -26.20 -2.73
CA LEU A 284 16.12 -27.26 -2.02
C LEU A 284 16.44 -28.55 -2.78
N PRO A 285 17.21 -29.50 -2.22
CA PRO A 285 17.17 -30.85 -2.75
C PRO A 285 15.72 -31.31 -2.62
N ASN A 286 15.19 -31.95 -3.66
CA ASN A 286 13.92 -32.66 -3.54
C ASN A 286 14.24 -34.13 -3.24
N PRO A 287 13.89 -34.66 -2.05
CA PRO A 287 13.17 -34.01 -0.96
C PRO A 287 14.06 -33.17 -0.03
N ALA A 288 13.45 -32.19 0.64
CA ALA A 288 14.14 -31.29 1.56
C ALA A 288 14.78 -32.10 2.71
N PRO A 289 16.05 -31.83 3.08
CA PRO A 289 16.68 -32.52 4.20
C PRO A 289 15.97 -32.15 5.50
N ASN A 290 15.80 -33.13 6.39
CA ASN A 290 15.28 -32.89 7.73
C ASN A 290 16.32 -32.10 8.55
N GLY A 291 16.01 -30.85 8.89
CA GLY A 291 16.85 -30.00 9.74
C GLY A 291 16.69 -28.51 9.41
N PRO A 292 17.19 -27.60 10.27
CA PRO A 292 17.15 -26.17 10.00
C PRO A 292 17.98 -25.85 8.75
N LEU A 293 17.38 -25.16 7.79
CA LEU A 293 18.07 -24.68 6.59
C LEU A 293 18.94 -23.48 6.98
N THR A 294 20.26 -23.63 6.92
CA THR A 294 21.17 -22.50 7.08
C THR A 294 21.24 -21.70 5.78
N PRO A 295 21.02 -20.37 5.81
CA PRO A 295 21.30 -19.51 4.67
C PRO A 295 22.79 -19.62 4.31
N ILE A 296 23.10 -20.04 3.08
CA ILE A 296 24.46 -19.93 2.56
C ILE A 296 24.62 -18.49 2.06
N SER A 297 25.21 -17.64 2.90
CA SER A 297 25.64 -16.31 2.49
C SER A 297 26.75 -16.45 1.45
N VAL A 298 26.49 -16.06 0.21
CA VAL A 298 27.53 -15.94 -0.82
C VAL A 298 28.09 -14.54 -0.78
N ARG A 299 29.37 -14.44 -0.44
CA ARG A 299 30.16 -13.24 -0.70
C ARG A 299 30.20 -12.97 -2.20
N ALA A 300 30.01 -11.72 -2.58
CA ALA A 300 30.83 -11.09 -3.61
C ALA A 300 31.75 -10.08 -2.90
#